data_AF-A0A1F8EFJ0-F1
#
_entry.id   AF-A0A1F8EFJ0-F1
#
_cell.length_a   1.000
_cell.length_b   1.000
_cell.length_c   1.000
_cell.angle_alpha   90.00
_cell.angle_beta   90.00
_cell.angle_gamma   90.00
#
_symmetry.space_group_name_H-M   'P 1'
#
loop_
_entity.id
_entity.type
_entity.pdbx_description
1 polymer ?
#
loop_
_entity_poly.entity_id
_entity_poly.type
_entity_poly.pdbx_seq_one_letter_code
_entity_poly.pdbx_strand_id
1 'polypeptide(L)'
;MLIAEDIPLASVRKIYGKSFPGTNPHHLVPRSRNGSGGHFNLFPYNRKAHSAYHHLFWNLKIDEVWNNLDKTHQSIFDTDRKYCYQWWISSCFLDKGTEKERERFEKSKQERLVKLLPVSEFKKYWIECFGNNSVNHARLLLKYMMLFMIFGVNMADTNSLFNNDDLTIFFETSPSKGYRLWAFEICFGSSTAKVQTIKTKISKVLKKAANISP
;
A
#
# COMPACT_ATOMS: atom_id res chain seq x y z
N MET A 1 -11.01 22.77 -2.02
CA MET A 1 -10.46 22.63 -0.66
C MET A 1 -10.18 21.17 -0.35
N LEU A 2 -8.92 20.85 -0.05
CA LEU A 2 -8.48 19.51 0.31
C LEU A 2 -8.81 19.21 1.78
N ILE A 3 -9.20 17.97 2.07
CA ILE A 3 -9.44 17.49 3.43
C ILE A 3 -8.08 17.16 4.08
N ALA A 4 -7.71 17.95 5.08
CA ALA A 4 -6.46 17.84 5.83
C ALA A 4 -6.59 17.06 7.15
N GLU A 5 -7.80 17.04 7.73
CA GLU A 5 -8.12 16.40 9.00
C GLU A 5 -8.40 14.90 8.85
N ASP A 6 -8.11 14.14 9.90
CA ASP A 6 -8.43 12.72 9.90
C ASP A 6 -9.94 12.51 10.02
N ILE A 7 -10.49 11.66 9.16
CA ILE A 7 -11.92 11.35 9.15
C ILE A 7 -12.17 9.87 9.49
N PRO A 8 -13.28 9.54 10.17
CA PRO A 8 -13.57 8.18 10.58
C PRO A 8 -13.67 7.21 9.40
N LEU A 9 -13.31 5.95 9.62
CA LEU A 9 -13.39 4.87 8.62
C LEU A 9 -14.76 4.76 7.94
N ALA A 10 -15.86 5.00 8.67
CA ALA A 10 -17.21 4.97 8.10
C ALA A 10 -17.38 6.01 6.98
N SER A 11 -16.86 7.21 7.18
CA SER A 11 -16.85 8.29 6.17
C SER A 11 -15.95 7.93 5.00
N VAL A 12 -14.76 7.37 5.26
CA VAL A 12 -13.85 6.90 4.20
C VAL A 12 -14.51 5.84 3.33
N ARG A 13 -15.21 4.86 3.93
CA ARG A 13 -15.96 3.83 3.20
C ARG A 13 -17.04 4.43 2.32
N LYS A 14 -17.76 5.45 2.80
CA LYS A 14 -18.79 6.14 2.01
C LYS A 14 -18.19 6.88 0.82
N ILE A 15 -17.05 7.55 1.01
CA ILE A 15 -16.35 8.28 -0.07
C ILE A 15 -15.80 7.28 -1.10
N TYR A 16 -15.03 6.29 -0.67
CA TYR A 16 -14.45 5.30 -1.56
C TYR A 16 -15.49 4.40 -2.23
N GLY A 17 -16.60 4.07 -1.55
CA GLY A 17 -17.67 3.30 -2.16
C GLY A 17 -18.33 3.99 -3.37
N LYS A 18 -18.29 5.32 -3.42
CA LYS A 18 -18.76 6.10 -4.58
C LYS A 18 -17.72 6.17 -5.70
N SER A 19 -16.47 6.48 -5.38
CA SER A 19 -15.41 6.68 -6.38
C SER A 19 -14.74 5.39 -6.86
N PHE A 20 -14.79 4.32 -6.05
CA PHE A 20 -14.14 3.03 -6.27
C PHE A 20 -15.10 1.87 -5.91
N PRO A 21 -16.20 1.70 -6.66
CA PRO A 21 -17.19 0.66 -6.35
C PRO A 21 -16.58 -0.74 -6.37
N GLY A 22 -17.01 -1.61 -5.45
CA GLY A 22 -16.50 -2.99 -5.35
C GLY A 22 -15.17 -3.17 -4.61
N THR A 23 -14.62 -2.09 -4.04
CA THR A 23 -13.38 -2.11 -3.25
C THR A 23 -13.65 -2.17 -1.74
N ASN A 24 -12.64 -2.64 -0.99
CA ASN A 24 -12.59 -2.58 0.48
C ASN A 24 -11.38 -1.77 0.93
N PRO A 25 -11.47 -1.00 2.03
CA PRO A 25 -10.32 -0.30 2.58
C PRO A 25 -9.24 -1.29 3.09
N HIS A 26 -8.10 -1.30 2.41
CA HIS A 26 -6.86 -1.96 2.81
C HIS A 26 -6.02 -1.01 3.69
N HIS A 27 -5.47 -1.52 4.78
CA HIS A 27 -4.58 -0.74 5.65
C HIS A 27 -3.14 -0.87 5.16
N LEU A 28 -2.53 0.24 4.73
CA LEU A 28 -1.17 0.26 4.19
C LEU A 28 -0.11 -0.01 5.26
N VAL A 29 -0.38 0.44 6.48
CA VAL A 29 0.24 -0.03 7.72
C VAL A 29 -0.84 -0.82 8.47
N PRO A 30 -0.68 -2.13 8.70
CA PRO A 30 -1.70 -2.93 9.37
C PRO A 30 -2.03 -2.42 10.79
N ARG A 31 -3.28 -2.57 11.22
CA ARG A 31 -3.72 -2.16 12.58
C ARG A 31 -2.97 -2.88 13.69
N SER A 32 -2.67 -4.16 13.47
CA SER A 32 -1.82 -4.99 14.31
C SER A 32 -0.40 -4.45 14.46
N ARG A 33 0.03 -3.57 13.55
CA ARG A 33 1.36 -2.92 13.50
C ARG A 33 1.28 -1.42 13.80
N ASN A 34 0.39 -1.02 14.71
CA ASN A 34 0.11 0.37 15.06
C ASN A 34 -0.37 1.28 13.90
N GLY A 35 -0.83 0.73 12.78
CA GLY A 35 -1.43 1.52 11.70
C GLY A 35 -2.70 2.25 12.15
N SER A 36 -2.83 3.52 11.79
CA SER A 36 -4.02 4.32 12.10
C SER A 36 -5.25 3.79 11.34
N GLY A 37 -6.44 4.01 11.89
CA GLY A 37 -7.70 3.76 11.20
C GLY A 37 -8.14 4.92 10.28
N GLY A 38 -7.27 5.92 10.16
CA GLY A 38 -7.53 7.18 9.46
C GLY A 38 -7.36 7.09 7.95
N HIS A 39 -7.90 8.07 7.24
CA HIS A 39 -7.97 8.04 5.77
C HIS A 39 -6.61 8.01 5.07
N PHE A 40 -5.56 8.58 5.68
CA PHE A 40 -4.17 8.50 5.20
C PHE A 40 -3.53 7.11 5.31
N ASN A 41 -4.22 6.12 5.87
CA ASN A 41 -3.71 4.75 5.93
C ASN A 41 -4.58 3.76 5.15
N LEU A 42 -5.54 4.27 4.37
CA LEU A 42 -6.57 3.45 3.73
C LEU A 42 -6.53 3.58 2.21
N PHE A 43 -6.33 2.44 1.56
CA PHE A 43 -6.38 2.30 0.10
C PHE A 43 -7.63 1.51 -0.32
N PRO A 44 -8.44 1.98 -1.28
CA PRO A 44 -9.56 1.20 -1.82
C PRO A 44 -9.01 0.06 -2.69
N TYR A 45 -9.09 -1.17 -2.19
CA TYR A 45 -8.54 -2.34 -2.88
C TYR A 45 -9.64 -3.36 -3.20
N ASN A 46 -9.71 -3.82 -4.45
CA ASN A 46 -10.58 -4.87 -4.91
C ASN A 46 -10.47 -6.11 -4.01
N ARG A 47 -11.60 -6.71 -3.65
CA ARG A 47 -11.64 -7.81 -2.68
C ARG A 47 -10.74 -8.99 -3.07
N LYS A 48 -10.68 -9.36 -4.34
CA LYS A 48 -9.85 -10.47 -4.82
C LYS A 48 -8.36 -10.13 -4.70
N ALA A 49 -7.97 -8.97 -5.22
CA ALA A 49 -6.60 -8.47 -5.17
C ALA A 49 -6.11 -8.25 -3.73
N HIS A 50 -6.97 -7.73 -2.87
CA HIS A 50 -6.72 -7.54 -1.44
C HIS A 50 -6.46 -8.87 -0.72
N SER A 51 -7.24 -9.92 -1.01
CA SER A 51 -7.00 -11.26 -0.45
C SER A 51 -5.65 -11.81 -0.93
N ALA A 52 -5.36 -11.71 -2.23
CA ALA A 52 -4.09 -12.16 -2.80
C ALA A 52 -2.89 -11.39 -2.20
N TYR A 53 -3.04 -10.08 -1.97
CA TYR A 53 -2.05 -9.27 -1.27
C TYR A 53 -1.76 -9.81 0.13
N HIS A 54 -2.78 -10.18 0.90
CA HIS A 54 -2.58 -10.79 2.22
C HIS A 54 -2.03 -12.22 2.18
N HIS A 55 -2.29 -12.99 1.13
CA HIS A 55 -1.60 -14.27 0.93
C HIS A 55 -0.11 -14.07 0.65
N LEU A 56 0.26 -13.02 -0.10
CA LEU A 56 1.65 -12.73 -0.42
C LEU A 56 2.42 -12.01 0.68
N PHE A 57 1.83 -11.01 1.33
CA PHE A 57 2.56 -10.11 2.22
C PHE A 57 2.06 -10.18 3.66
N TRP A 58 0.97 -10.89 3.91
CA TRP A 58 0.42 -11.14 5.23
C TRP A 58 0.19 -9.86 6.06
N ASN A 59 1.13 -9.52 6.94
CA ASN A 59 1.11 -8.39 7.86
C ASN A 59 2.33 -7.47 7.69
N LEU A 60 2.91 -7.45 6.48
CA LEU A 60 3.91 -6.46 6.12
C LEU A 60 3.27 -5.08 5.96
N LYS A 61 4.00 -4.07 6.41
CA LYS A 61 3.71 -2.67 6.13
C LYS A 61 4.15 -2.33 4.69
N ILE A 62 3.57 -1.27 4.11
CA ILE A 62 3.89 -0.87 2.74
C ILE A 62 5.38 -0.56 2.50
N ASP A 63 6.11 -0.06 3.50
CA ASP A 63 7.57 0.15 3.44
C ASP A 63 8.34 -1.16 3.39
N GLU A 64 7.92 -2.14 4.17
CA GLU A 64 8.51 -3.50 4.15
C GLU A 64 8.24 -4.18 2.80
N VAL A 65 7.05 -4.00 2.23
CA VAL A 65 6.72 -4.51 0.89
C VAL A 65 7.56 -3.80 -0.17
N TRP A 66 7.66 -2.46 -0.11
CA TRP A 66 8.47 -1.67 -1.04
C TRP A 66 9.95 -2.10 -1.03
N ASN A 67 10.54 -2.23 0.16
CA ASN A 67 11.96 -2.54 0.31
C ASN A 67 12.31 -3.98 -0.12
N ASN A 68 11.37 -4.91 -0.03
CA ASN A 68 11.59 -6.31 -0.41
C ASN A 68 11.07 -6.66 -1.81
N LEU A 69 10.37 -5.74 -2.48
CA LEU A 69 9.59 -6.04 -3.68
C LEU A 69 10.38 -6.76 -4.77
N ASP A 70 11.57 -6.27 -5.11
CA ASP A 70 12.39 -6.84 -6.18
C ASP A 70 12.87 -8.25 -5.80
N LYS A 71 13.33 -8.44 -4.56
CA LYS A 71 13.81 -9.74 -4.08
C LYS A 71 12.67 -10.75 -3.99
N THR A 72 11.48 -10.31 -3.57
CA THR A 72 10.26 -11.14 -3.59
C THR A 72 9.89 -11.51 -5.02
N HIS A 73 9.91 -10.56 -5.95
CA HIS A 73 9.65 -10.81 -7.37
C HIS A 73 10.63 -11.83 -7.95
N GLN A 74 11.94 -11.64 -7.75
CA GLN A 74 12.98 -12.57 -8.17
C GLN A 74 12.76 -13.98 -7.59
N SER A 75 12.39 -14.08 -6.32
CA SER A 75 12.09 -15.35 -5.66
C SER A 75 10.88 -16.10 -6.25
N ILE A 76 10.01 -15.40 -6.98
CA ILE A 76 8.78 -15.94 -7.57
C ILE A 76 8.95 -16.15 -9.08
N PHE A 77 9.60 -15.25 -9.80
CA PHE A 77 9.66 -15.26 -11.26
C PHE A 77 11.03 -15.62 -11.82
N ASP A 78 12.12 -15.29 -11.12
CA ASP A 78 13.50 -15.47 -11.57
C ASP A 78 14.14 -16.67 -10.85
N THR A 79 13.44 -17.81 -10.87
CA THR A 79 13.89 -19.04 -10.23
C THR A 79 13.45 -20.28 -11.02
N ASP A 80 14.35 -21.28 -11.08
CA ASP A 80 14.04 -22.61 -11.62
C ASP A 80 13.37 -23.53 -10.58
N ARG A 81 13.23 -23.05 -9.34
CA ARG A 81 12.64 -23.84 -8.24
C ARG A 81 11.13 -23.97 -8.43
N LYS A 82 10.61 -25.18 -8.23
CA LYS A 82 9.15 -25.44 -8.21
C LYS A 82 8.48 -24.92 -6.92
N TYR A 83 9.24 -24.79 -5.84
CA TYR A 83 8.77 -24.39 -4.52
C TYR A 83 9.67 -23.31 -3.92
N CYS A 84 9.08 -22.44 -3.11
CA CYS A 84 9.78 -21.36 -2.43
C CYS A 84 9.24 -21.16 -1.00
N TYR A 85 10.11 -20.68 -0.11
CA TYR A 85 9.73 -20.22 1.22
C TYR A 85 9.34 -18.74 1.16
N GLN A 86 8.34 -18.36 1.94
CA GLN A 86 7.86 -16.98 2.00
C GLN A 86 8.75 -16.08 2.88
N TRP A 87 10.08 -16.11 2.67
CA TRP A 87 11.08 -15.54 3.58
C TRP A 87 10.87 -14.06 3.94
N TRP A 88 10.23 -13.29 3.06
CA TRP A 88 9.99 -11.86 3.25
C TRP A 88 9.00 -11.55 4.38
N ILE A 89 8.19 -12.51 4.83
CA ILE A 89 7.30 -12.32 6.00
C ILE A 89 8.04 -12.37 7.33
N SER A 90 9.35 -12.60 7.34
CA SER A 90 10.17 -12.64 8.56
C SER A 90 10.09 -11.35 9.39
N SER A 91 9.87 -10.21 8.72
CA SER A 91 9.66 -8.90 9.35
C SER A 91 8.24 -8.68 9.89
N CYS A 92 7.31 -9.63 9.68
CA CYS A 92 5.99 -9.56 10.31
C CYS A 92 6.09 -9.75 11.83
N PHE A 93 5.37 -8.93 12.58
CA PHE A 93 5.13 -9.11 14.02
C PHE A 93 3.79 -8.49 14.43
N LEU A 94 3.48 -8.49 15.73
CA LEU A 94 2.34 -7.75 16.28
C LEU A 94 2.86 -6.69 17.25
N ASP A 95 2.53 -5.42 16.99
CA ASP A 95 2.75 -4.31 17.92
C ASP A 95 1.67 -4.26 19.00
N LYS A 96 0.47 -4.74 18.68
CA LYS A 96 -0.71 -4.76 19.55
C LYS A 96 -1.20 -6.19 19.80
N GLY A 97 -1.87 -6.38 20.93
CA GLY A 97 -2.43 -7.67 21.35
C GLY A 97 -1.80 -8.17 22.65
N THR A 98 -2.51 -9.09 23.28
CA THR A 98 -2.09 -9.85 24.46
C THR A 98 -0.85 -10.69 24.17
N GLU A 99 -0.12 -11.08 25.21
CA GLU A 99 1.05 -11.98 25.10
C GLU A 99 0.69 -13.27 24.33
N LYS A 100 -0.41 -13.92 24.71
CA LYS A 100 -0.94 -15.12 24.03
C LYS A 100 -1.27 -14.89 22.55
N GLU A 101 -1.69 -13.70 22.15
CA GLU A 101 -1.89 -13.38 20.73
C GLU A 101 -0.57 -13.23 19.99
N ARG A 102 0.44 -12.61 20.61
CA ARG A 102 1.78 -12.46 20.04
C ARG A 102 2.48 -13.82 19.90
N GLU A 103 2.39 -14.69 20.90
CA GLU A 103 2.91 -16.06 20.85
C GLU A 103 2.27 -16.88 19.72
N ARG A 104 0.93 -16.83 19.61
CA ARG A 104 0.21 -17.52 18.53
C ARG A 104 0.61 -16.99 17.15
N PHE A 105 0.77 -15.68 17.03
CA PHE A 105 1.24 -15.07 15.79
C PHE A 105 2.66 -15.52 15.43
N GLU A 106 3.57 -15.51 16.40
CA GLU A 106 4.96 -15.93 16.19
C GLU A 106 5.03 -17.41 15.79
N LYS A 107 4.27 -18.28 16.46
CA LYS A 107 4.15 -19.70 16.07
C LYS A 107 3.68 -19.84 14.61
N SER A 108 2.61 -19.13 14.23
CA SER A 108 2.11 -19.16 12.85
C SER A 108 3.13 -18.60 11.84
N LYS A 109 3.89 -17.58 12.22
CA LYS A 109 4.97 -17.02 11.40
C LYS A 109 6.06 -18.05 11.16
N GLN A 110 6.52 -18.73 12.21
CA GLN A 110 7.56 -19.77 12.10
C GLN A 110 7.10 -20.94 11.22
N GLU A 111 5.86 -21.41 11.38
CA GLU A 111 5.27 -22.44 10.52
C GLU A 111 5.26 -22.02 9.04
N ARG A 112 4.97 -20.74 8.74
CA ARG A 112 4.96 -20.22 7.36
C ARG A 112 6.37 -20.05 6.79
N LEU A 113 7.35 -19.64 7.60
CA LEU A 113 8.73 -19.42 7.17
C LEU A 113 9.43 -20.71 6.73
N VAL A 114 9.05 -21.85 7.32
CA VAL A 114 9.61 -23.17 6.97
C VAL A 114 8.73 -23.95 6.00
N LYS A 115 7.59 -23.41 5.56
CA LYS A 115 6.69 -24.08 4.62
C LYS A 115 7.11 -23.79 3.18
N LEU A 116 7.41 -24.84 2.43
CA LEU A 116 7.56 -24.77 0.97
C LEU A 116 6.17 -24.66 0.32
N LEU A 117 5.95 -23.61 -0.46
CA LEU A 117 4.75 -23.43 -1.26
C LEU A 117 5.09 -23.45 -2.75
N PRO A 118 4.19 -23.93 -3.61
CA PRO A 118 4.41 -23.91 -5.05
C PRO A 118 4.65 -22.49 -5.55
N VAL A 119 5.70 -22.29 -6.36
CA VAL A 119 5.97 -21.00 -7.00
C VAL A 119 4.80 -20.56 -7.89
N SER A 120 4.10 -21.51 -8.51
CA SER A 120 2.87 -21.23 -9.28
C SER A 120 1.77 -20.56 -8.44
N GLU A 121 1.67 -20.89 -7.16
CA GLU A 121 0.71 -20.27 -6.24
C GLU A 121 1.08 -18.80 -5.97
N PHE A 122 2.36 -18.52 -5.71
CA PHE A 122 2.84 -17.14 -5.54
C PHE A 122 2.71 -16.32 -6.82
N LYS A 123 2.97 -16.90 -8.00
CA LYS A 123 2.74 -16.23 -9.29
C LYS A 123 1.28 -15.84 -9.46
N LYS A 124 0.34 -16.73 -9.10
CA LYS A 124 -1.09 -16.45 -9.11
C LYS A 124 -1.42 -15.28 -8.18
N TYR A 125 -1.01 -15.33 -6.92
CA TYR A 125 -1.27 -14.24 -5.98
C TYR A 125 -0.65 -12.91 -6.44
N TRP A 126 0.54 -12.95 -7.04
CA TRP A 126 1.22 -11.74 -7.54
C TRP A 126 0.42 -11.09 -8.67
N ILE A 127 0.00 -11.88 -9.65
CA ILE A 127 -0.81 -11.39 -10.76
C ILE A 127 -2.18 -10.91 -10.27
N GLU A 128 -2.78 -11.60 -9.30
CA GLU A 128 -4.08 -11.20 -8.75
C GLU A 128 -4.01 -9.90 -7.94
N CYS A 129 -2.91 -9.62 -7.23
CA CYS A 129 -2.77 -8.39 -6.45
C CYS A 129 -2.22 -7.22 -7.30
N PHE A 130 -1.22 -7.45 -8.14
CA PHE A 130 -0.60 -6.38 -8.94
C PHE A 130 -1.17 -6.25 -10.35
N GLY A 131 -1.93 -7.22 -10.86
CA GLY A 131 -2.54 -7.18 -12.20
C GLY A 131 -1.66 -7.77 -13.33
N ASN A 132 -0.35 -7.98 -13.11
CA ASN A 132 0.54 -8.71 -14.02
C ASN A 132 1.83 -9.16 -13.32
N ASN A 133 2.76 -9.76 -14.08
CA ASN A 133 4.03 -10.30 -13.59
C ASN A 133 5.19 -9.29 -13.50
N SER A 134 4.99 -8.02 -13.84
CA SER A 134 6.07 -7.03 -13.92
C SER A 134 6.32 -6.38 -12.57
N VAL A 135 7.57 -6.43 -12.09
CA VAL A 135 8.00 -5.70 -10.89
C VAL A 135 7.79 -4.18 -11.02
N ASN A 136 7.98 -3.62 -12.23
CA ASN A 136 7.76 -2.19 -12.48
C ASN A 136 6.29 -1.80 -12.35
N HIS A 137 5.39 -2.70 -12.72
CA HIS A 137 3.96 -2.49 -12.57
C HIS A 137 3.54 -2.60 -11.09
N ALA A 138 4.10 -3.55 -10.35
CA ALA A 138 3.93 -3.63 -8.90
C ALA A 138 4.43 -2.36 -8.19
N ARG A 139 5.62 -1.84 -8.55
CA ARG A 139 6.15 -0.57 -8.05
C ARG A 139 5.20 0.61 -8.34
N LEU A 140 4.58 0.61 -9.51
CA LEU A 140 3.63 1.66 -9.88
C LEU A 140 2.37 1.58 -9.01
N LEU A 141 1.82 0.39 -8.76
CA LEU A 141 0.68 0.23 -7.85
C LEU A 141 1.05 0.64 -6.42
N LEU A 142 2.22 0.26 -5.91
CA LEU A 142 2.66 0.69 -4.58
C LEU A 142 2.80 2.22 -4.49
N LYS A 143 3.33 2.87 -5.52
CA LYS A 143 3.36 4.34 -5.58
C LYS A 143 1.95 4.94 -5.61
N TYR A 144 1.02 4.31 -6.32
CA TYR A 144 -0.37 4.74 -6.33
C TYR A 144 -1.01 4.60 -4.93
N MET A 145 -0.79 3.48 -4.23
CA MET A 145 -1.18 3.31 -2.82
C MET A 145 -0.55 4.37 -1.91
N MET A 146 0.73 4.72 -2.12
CA MET A 146 1.40 5.79 -1.38
C MET A 146 0.77 7.17 -1.64
N LEU A 147 0.19 7.43 -2.81
CA LEU A 147 -0.57 8.67 -3.02
C LEU A 147 -1.80 8.75 -2.13
N PHE A 148 -2.50 7.63 -1.88
CA PHE A 148 -3.56 7.57 -0.86
C PHE A 148 -2.98 7.78 0.54
N MET A 149 -1.76 7.33 0.82
CA MET A 149 -1.11 7.63 2.09
C MET A 149 -0.84 9.14 2.27
N ILE A 150 -0.49 9.83 1.19
CA ILE A 150 -0.13 11.26 1.22
C ILE A 150 -1.37 12.16 1.21
N PHE A 151 -2.37 11.83 0.40
CA PHE A 151 -3.53 12.68 0.13
C PHE A 151 -4.85 12.15 0.71
N GLY A 152 -4.87 10.91 1.19
CA GLY A 152 -6.04 10.28 1.78
C GLY A 152 -7.22 10.28 0.81
N VAL A 153 -8.38 10.65 1.32
CA VAL A 153 -9.63 10.72 0.54
C VAL A 153 -9.61 11.71 -0.62
N ASN A 154 -8.67 12.67 -0.65
CA ASN A 154 -8.55 13.57 -1.80
C ASN A 154 -8.15 12.84 -3.09
N MET A 155 -7.62 11.61 -2.99
CA MET A 155 -7.43 10.73 -4.15
C MET A 155 -8.74 10.26 -4.80
N ALA A 156 -9.88 10.38 -4.11
CA ALA A 156 -11.20 10.07 -4.66
C ALA A 156 -11.71 11.15 -5.64
N ASP A 157 -11.14 12.36 -5.58
CA ASP A 157 -11.32 13.44 -6.55
C ASP A 157 -9.96 14.10 -6.85
N THR A 158 -9.23 13.48 -7.77
CA THR A 158 -7.86 13.92 -8.09
C THR A 158 -7.78 15.31 -8.72
N ASN A 159 -8.87 15.86 -9.25
CA ASN A 159 -8.87 17.20 -9.85
C ASN A 159 -8.53 18.28 -8.81
N SER A 160 -8.99 18.09 -7.57
CA SER A 160 -8.69 18.98 -6.44
C SER A 160 -7.18 19.11 -6.15
N LEU A 161 -6.39 18.07 -6.45
CA LEU A 161 -4.94 18.05 -6.26
C LEU A 161 -4.19 18.96 -7.26
N PHE A 162 -4.86 19.42 -8.32
CA PHE A 162 -4.29 20.27 -9.36
C PHE A 162 -4.58 21.76 -9.16
N ASN A 163 -5.23 22.16 -8.06
CA ASN A 163 -5.28 23.55 -7.62
C ASN A 163 -4.03 23.90 -6.79
N ASN A 164 -3.34 25.02 -7.08
CA ASN A 164 -2.08 25.40 -6.41
C ASN A 164 -2.28 25.82 -4.95
N ASP A 165 -3.31 26.62 -4.70
CA ASP A 165 -3.54 27.23 -3.38
C ASP A 165 -4.01 26.15 -2.39
N ASP A 166 -4.94 25.31 -2.84
CA ASP A 166 -5.43 24.15 -2.09
C ASP A 166 -4.28 23.21 -1.68
N LEU A 167 -3.31 22.95 -2.57
CA LEU A 167 -2.22 22.00 -2.30
C LEU A 167 -1.19 22.56 -1.32
N THR A 168 -0.91 23.87 -1.41
CA THR A 168 0.00 24.54 -0.48
C THR A 168 -0.59 24.55 0.93
N ILE A 169 -1.85 24.98 1.05
CA ILE A 169 -2.60 24.99 2.31
C ILE A 169 -2.67 23.57 2.90
N PHE A 170 -2.89 22.55 2.08
CA PHE A 170 -2.93 21.15 2.53
C PHE A 170 -1.62 20.70 3.19
N PHE A 171 -0.47 21.04 2.64
CA PHE A 171 0.80 20.66 3.25
C PHE A 171 1.16 21.47 4.50
N GLU A 172 0.71 22.72 4.57
CA GLU A 172 0.87 23.56 5.76
C GLU A 172 0.01 23.06 6.93
N THR A 173 -1.25 22.70 6.64
CA THR A 173 -2.22 22.24 7.64
C THR A 173 -2.06 20.78 8.02
N SER A 174 -1.55 19.95 7.09
CA SER A 174 -1.38 18.51 7.29
C SER A 174 0.03 18.08 6.86
N PRO A 175 1.08 18.52 7.60
CA PRO A 175 2.45 18.21 7.26
C PRO A 175 2.70 16.70 7.32
N SER A 176 3.41 16.19 6.32
CA SER A 176 3.75 14.76 6.24
C SER A 176 4.74 14.38 7.35
N LYS A 177 4.42 13.34 8.12
CA LYS A 177 5.27 12.79 9.20
C LYS A 177 5.29 11.25 9.12
N GLY A 178 6.31 10.62 9.69
CA GLY A 178 6.42 9.15 9.76
C GLY A 178 6.29 8.48 8.38
N TYR A 179 5.44 7.45 8.28
CA TYR A 179 5.19 6.73 7.01
C TYR A 179 4.70 7.64 5.88
N ARG A 180 3.94 8.70 6.20
CA ARG A 180 3.45 9.64 5.19
C ARG A 180 4.58 10.47 4.59
N LEU A 181 5.57 10.87 5.41
CA LEU A 181 6.78 11.54 4.93
C LEU A 181 7.63 10.59 4.07
N TRP A 182 7.83 9.35 4.53
CA TRP A 182 8.53 8.33 3.75
C TRP A 182 7.87 8.10 2.37
N ALA A 183 6.54 7.92 2.35
CA ALA A 183 5.78 7.76 1.11
C ALA A 183 5.91 8.99 0.19
N PHE A 184 5.90 10.19 0.77
CA PHE A 184 6.11 11.45 0.05
C PHE A 184 7.48 11.47 -0.63
N GLU A 185 8.54 11.09 0.07
CA GLU A 185 9.90 11.06 -0.47
C GLU A 185 10.05 9.99 -1.57
N ILE A 186 9.46 8.80 -1.41
CA ILE A 186 9.45 7.78 -2.47
C ILE A 186 8.71 8.25 -3.73
N CYS A 187 7.61 8.97 -3.56
CA CYS A 187 6.80 9.46 -4.68
C CYS A 187 7.43 10.68 -5.35
N PHE A 188 7.94 11.64 -4.58
CA PHE A 188 8.32 12.97 -5.04
C PHE A 188 9.82 13.27 -4.98
N GLY A 189 10.63 12.40 -4.38
CA GLY A 189 12.10 12.44 -4.35
C GLY A 189 12.70 13.40 -3.32
N SER A 190 11.92 14.34 -2.78
CA SER A 190 12.32 15.22 -1.69
C SER A 190 11.09 15.75 -0.99
N SER A 191 11.16 15.91 0.33
CA SER A 191 10.14 16.57 1.17
C SER A 191 9.94 18.05 0.83
N THR A 192 10.87 18.66 0.09
CA THR A 192 10.82 20.07 -0.36
C THR A 192 10.42 20.22 -1.84
N ALA A 193 9.85 19.17 -2.44
CA ALA A 193 9.44 19.20 -3.84
C ALA A 193 8.44 20.33 -4.11
N LYS A 194 8.74 21.16 -5.12
CA LYS A 194 7.83 22.24 -5.57
C LYS A 194 6.48 21.66 -6.00
N VAL A 195 5.40 22.41 -5.76
CA VAL A 195 4.01 22.04 -6.14
C VAL A 195 3.90 21.55 -7.59
N GLN A 196 4.56 22.23 -8.54
CA GLN A 196 4.56 21.83 -9.95
C GLN A 196 5.18 20.44 -10.18
N THR A 197 6.26 20.12 -9.46
CA THR A 197 6.91 18.81 -9.49
C THR A 197 6.00 17.72 -8.93
N ILE A 198 5.31 18.02 -7.83
CA ILE A 198 4.33 17.11 -7.20
C ILE A 198 3.22 16.79 -8.21
N LYS A 199 2.58 17.80 -8.79
CA LYS A 199 1.51 17.63 -9.80
C LYS A 199 1.97 16.80 -11.00
N THR A 200 3.13 17.12 -11.55
CA THR A 200 3.72 16.36 -12.68
C THR A 200 3.88 14.88 -12.35
N LYS A 201 4.36 14.57 -11.13
CA LYS A 201 4.56 13.19 -10.68
C LYS A 201 3.24 12.47 -10.38
N ILE A 202 2.25 13.16 -9.79
CA ILE A 202 0.89 12.63 -9.63
C ILE A 202 0.30 12.27 -11.00
N SER A 203 0.29 13.19 -11.97
CA SER A 203 -0.22 12.93 -13.32
C SER A 203 0.46 11.73 -13.97
N LYS A 204 1.78 11.58 -13.81
CA LYS A 204 2.53 10.44 -14.34
C LYS A 204 2.11 9.12 -13.70
N VAL A 205 1.88 9.10 -12.39
CA VAL A 205 1.37 7.90 -11.69
C VAL A 205 -0.06 7.61 -12.15
N LEU A 206 -0.97 8.58 -12.10
CA LEU A 206 -2.37 8.40 -12.50
C LEU A 206 -2.52 7.94 -13.95
N LYS A 207 -1.80 8.55 -14.90
CA LYS A 207 -1.86 8.16 -16.32
C LYS A 207 -1.42 6.72 -16.55
N LYS A 208 -0.42 6.24 -15.79
CA LYS A 208 0.05 4.86 -15.91
C LYS A 208 -0.81 3.89 -15.10
N ALA A 209 -1.35 4.33 -13.97
CA ALA A 209 -2.21 3.56 -13.09
C ALA A 209 -3.65 3.45 -13.60
N ALA A 210 -4.06 4.22 -14.61
CA ALA A 210 -5.39 4.10 -15.23
C ALA A 210 -5.70 2.69 -15.75
N ASN A 211 -4.67 1.90 -16.08
CA ASN A 211 -4.79 0.50 -16.49
C ASN A 211 -4.68 -0.49 -15.31
N ILE A 212 -4.58 0.02 -14.09
CA ILE A 212 -4.47 -0.74 -12.84
C ILE A 212 -5.76 -0.47 -12.09
N SER A 213 -6.74 -1.37 -12.22
CA SER A 213 -7.96 -1.25 -11.42
C SER A 213 -7.57 -1.39 -9.95
N PRO A 214 -7.91 -0.41 -9.10
CA PRO A 214 -7.90 -0.61 -7.66
C PRO A 214 -8.80 -1.80 -7.30
#